data_AF-A0A484PRS7-F1
#
_entry.id   AF-A0A484PRS7-F1
#
_cell.length_a   1.000
_cell.length_b   1.000
_cell.length_c   1.000
_cell.angle_alpha   90.00
_cell.angle_beta   90.00
_cell.angle_gamma   90.00
#
_symmetry.space_group_name_H-M   'P 1'
#
loop_
_entity.id
_entity.type
_entity.pdbx_description
1 polymer ?
#
loop_
_entity_poly.entity_id
_entity_poly.type
_entity_poly.pdbx_seq_one_letter_code
_entity_poly.pdbx_strand_id
1 'polypeptide(L)'
;MTNVSHRYQRDSRLADPDALDHALALDELPPAPLTRVEAEQARRLISRNDSPDLPFEQAVNPYRGCEHGCIYCYARPTHAYLGYSPGLDFETRLVAKTNAVEALRAELSGPGYVPKTITLSSATDAYQPIERQWQLSRGILALMLETGHPVSVITKNALVERDLDLLVPLAQRRLVQVYLSLPTLDADMARTLEPRASAPWRRLRTLRVLADAGVPAGVSLAPVIPFINDDQIEQVLHAAAQAGASQAFYTVLRLPYEVKDVFEQWLHAHFPDRAQRVLHRIEDLREGRRNDSRFGVRMRGTGIWADLIAQRFALAVRQAGLNLRDLGDLDTSAFVAPARAVKPSAAGAARPGASSAQLDLFSVPDLAVSGPAVSSPHRQPHAAGAATPT
;
A
#
# COMPACT_ATOMS: atom_id res chain seq x y z
N MET A 1 22.59 -20.75 4.95
CA MET A 1 21.39 -20.12 4.35
C MET A 1 21.80 -19.56 3.00
N THR A 2 21.37 -20.18 1.92
CA THR A 2 21.50 -19.63 0.56
C THR A 2 20.69 -18.34 0.52
N ASN A 3 21.34 -17.20 0.33
CA ASN A 3 20.66 -15.91 0.18
C ASN A 3 19.95 -15.92 -1.18
N VAL A 4 18.66 -16.28 -1.19
CA VAL A 4 17.83 -16.22 -2.40
C VAL A 4 17.76 -14.75 -2.80
N SER A 5 18.38 -14.41 -3.93
CA SER A 5 18.47 -13.04 -4.40
C SER A 5 17.08 -12.48 -4.71
N HIS A 6 16.86 -11.20 -4.39
CA HIS A 6 15.62 -10.54 -4.81
C HIS A 6 15.73 -10.13 -6.29
N ARG A 7 14.59 -10.05 -6.98
CA ARG A 7 14.48 -9.80 -8.44
C ARG A 7 15.14 -8.52 -9.01
N TYR A 8 15.62 -7.62 -8.15
CA TYR A 8 16.32 -6.37 -8.53
C TYR A 8 17.78 -6.35 -8.06
N GLN A 9 18.24 -7.44 -7.43
CA GLN A 9 19.60 -7.61 -6.97
C GLN A 9 20.49 -7.88 -8.18
N ARG A 10 21.52 -7.05 -8.35
CA ARG A 10 22.51 -7.22 -9.43
C ARG A 10 23.69 -8.09 -9.01
N ASP A 11 23.98 -8.15 -7.71
CA ASP A 11 25.12 -8.89 -7.17
C ASP A 11 24.64 -9.97 -6.20
N SER A 12 24.82 -11.26 -6.51
CA SER A 12 24.65 -12.35 -5.55
C SER A 12 25.98 -12.55 -4.80
N ARG A 13 25.98 -12.30 -3.49
CA ARG A 13 27.10 -12.72 -2.62
C ARG A 13 26.68 -14.00 -1.92
N LEU A 14 27.18 -15.14 -2.39
CA LEU A 14 27.10 -16.40 -1.65
C LEU A 14 28.08 -16.31 -0.48
N ALA A 15 27.59 -16.47 0.74
CA ALA A 15 28.40 -16.49 1.95
C ALA A 15 29.01 -17.89 2.17
N ASP A 16 29.76 -18.37 1.17
CA ASP A 16 30.50 -19.62 1.27
C ASP A 16 32.01 -19.32 1.13
N PRO A 17 32.81 -19.47 2.21
CA PRO A 17 34.27 -19.29 2.15
C PRO A 17 34.97 -20.25 1.19
N ASP A 18 34.33 -21.36 0.81
CA ASP A 18 34.90 -22.40 -0.07
C ASP A 18 34.40 -22.30 -1.53
N ALA A 19 33.59 -21.28 -1.87
CA ALA A 19 33.08 -21.08 -3.24
C ALA A 19 34.12 -20.42 -4.17
N LEU A 20 35.27 -21.07 -4.37
CA LEU A 20 36.25 -20.64 -5.39
C LEU A 20 35.84 -21.04 -6.82
N ASP A 21 34.84 -21.91 -6.98
CA ASP A 21 34.44 -22.47 -8.28
C ASP A 21 33.21 -21.81 -8.96
N HIS A 22 32.63 -20.75 -8.38
CA HIS A 22 31.40 -20.13 -8.92
C HIS A 22 31.59 -18.75 -9.58
N ALA A 23 32.83 -18.32 -9.81
CA ALA A 23 33.13 -17.07 -10.54
C ALA A 23 32.62 -17.04 -12.01
N LEU A 24 32.07 -18.15 -12.52
CA LEU A 24 31.55 -18.29 -13.89
C LEU A 24 30.01 -18.19 -13.99
N ALA A 25 29.27 -18.02 -12.89
CA ALA A 25 27.80 -17.99 -12.90
C ALA A 25 27.18 -16.58 -12.77
N LEU A 26 27.99 -15.52 -12.88
CA LEU A 26 27.51 -14.13 -12.81
C LEU A 26 26.85 -13.64 -14.12
N ASP A 27 27.08 -14.32 -15.24
CA ASP A 27 26.55 -13.94 -16.57
C ASP A 27 25.14 -14.47 -16.87
N GLU A 28 24.55 -15.33 -16.02
CA GLU A 28 23.25 -15.98 -16.29
C GLU A 28 22.06 -15.39 -15.52
N LEU A 29 22.24 -14.34 -14.72
CA LEU A 29 21.09 -13.68 -14.08
C LEU A 29 20.37 -12.78 -15.10
N PRO A 30 19.06 -12.98 -15.34
CA PRO A 30 18.32 -12.12 -16.25
C PRO A 30 18.41 -10.66 -15.79
N PRO A 31 18.56 -9.70 -16.71
CA PRO A 31 18.72 -8.30 -16.36
C PRO A 31 17.52 -7.83 -15.53
N ALA A 32 17.81 -7.08 -14.47
CA ALA A 32 16.77 -6.52 -13.61
C ALA A 32 15.72 -5.79 -14.47
N PRO A 33 14.42 -6.06 -14.28
CA PRO A 33 13.41 -5.60 -15.20
C PRO A 33 13.33 -4.07 -15.17
N LEU A 34 13.41 -3.47 -16.36
CA LEU A 34 13.38 -2.02 -16.53
C LEU A 34 11.98 -1.48 -16.27
N THR A 35 11.89 -0.40 -15.50
CA THR A 35 10.63 0.30 -15.29
C THR A 35 10.33 1.22 -16.48
N ARG A 36 9.13 1.09 -17.04
CA ARG A 36 8.56 1.95 -18.08
C ARG A 36 7.43 2.77 -17.47
N VAL A 37 7.37 4.05 -17.80
CA VAL A 37 6.33 4.96 -17.29
C VAL A 37 5.59 5.57 -18.47
N GLU A 38 4.27 5.36 -18.51
CA GLU A 38 3.37 5.94 -19.49
C GLU A 38 2.71 7.20 -18.91
N ALA A 39 2.56 8.24 -19.74
CA ALA A 39 1.87 9.47 -19.34
C ALA A 39 0.35 9.33 -19.54
N GLU A 40 -0.44 9.69 -18.52
CA GLU A 40 -1.91 9.74 -18.57
C GLU A 40 -2.40 11.14 -18.19
N GLN A 41 -3.46 11.59 -18.86
CA GLN A 41 -4.21 12.79 -18.49
C GLN A 41 -5.41 12.36 -17.65
N ALA A 42 -5.34 12.59 -16.34
CA ALA A 42 -6.39 12.26 -15.40
C ALA A 42 -7.59 13.22 -15.58
N ARG A 43 -8.79 12.65 -15.62
CA ARG A 43 -10.05 13.44 -15.59
C ARG A 43 -10.34 13.98 -14.20
N ARG A 44 -10.02 13.17 -13.18
CA ARG A 44 -10.11 13.48 -11.75
C ARG A 44 -8.93 12.84 -11.04
N LEU A 45 -8.45 13.48 -9.99
CA LEU A 45 -7.41 12.96 -9.10
C LEU A 45 -7.99 12.44 -7.78
N ILE A 46 -9.05 13.04 -7.24
CA ILE A 46 -9.64 12.62 -5.98
C ILE A 46 -10.42 11.32 -6.17
N SER A 47 -10.01 10.28 -5.44
CA SER A 47 -10.75 9.03 -5.23
C SER A 47 -11.42 9.04 -3.87
N ARG A 48 -12.57 8.37 -3.75
CA ARG A 48 -13.36 8.34 -2.50
C ARG A 48 -13.56 6.92 -2.01
N ASN A 49 -13.90 6.79 -0.73
CA ASN A 49 -14.31 5.54 -0.13
C ASN A 49 -15.27 5.75 1.02
N ASP A 50 -16.08 4.72 1.26
CA ASP A 50 -17.05 4.61 2.35
C ASP A 50 -16.62 3.56 3.39
N SER A 51 -15.33 3.19 3.41
CA SER A 51 -14.88 2.12 4.30
C SER A 51 -14.85 2.60 5.76
N PRO A 52 -15.50 1.88 6.69
CA PRO A 52 -15.43 2.20 8.11
C PRO A 52 -14.07 1.81 8.74
N ASP A 53 -13.20 1.12 7.98
CA ASP A 53 -11.87 0.70 8.44
C ASP A 53 -10.79 1.77 8.25
N LEU A 54 -11.07 2.79 7.42
CA LEU A 54 -10.10 3.81 7.04
C LEU A 54 -10.43 5.14 7.74
N PRO A 55 -9.43 5.85 8.29
CA PRO A 55 -9.64 7.14 8.93
C PRO A 55 -9.80 8.30 7.93
N PHE A 56 -9.96 8.00 6.64
CA PHE A 56 -10.06 9.00 5.57
C PHE A 56 -11.09 8.59 4.52
N GLU A 57 -11.78 9.59 3.96
CA GLU A 57 -12.72 9.40 2.85
C GLU A 57 -12.03 9.64 1.50
N GLN A 58 -11.16 10.65 1.42
CA GLN A 58 -10.57 11.12 0.16
C GLN A 58 -9.11 10.72 0.06
N ALA A 59 -8.70 10.30 -1.14
CA ALA A 59 -7.31 10.03 -1.43
C ALA A 59 -6.91 10.45 -2.84
N VAL A 60 -5.62 10.78 -3.00
CA VAL A 60 -5.00 11.11 -4.28
C VAL A 60 -3.80 10.21 -4.52
N ASN A 61 -3.72 9.68 -5.74
CA ASN A 61 -2.62 8.83 -6.18
C ASN A 61 -2.12 9.37 -7.52
N PRO A 62 -0.94 10.03 -7.57
CA PRO A 62 -0.39 10.60 -8.80
C PRO A 62 0.08 9.52 -9.78
N TYR A 63 0.28 8.29 -9.30
CA TYR A 63 0.73 7.15 -10.09
C TYR A 63 -0.25 5.99 -10.04
N ARG A 64 -0.23 5.16 -11.08
CA ARG A 64 -0.74 3.78 -11.04
C ARG A 64 0.43 2.82 -11.10
N GLY A 65 0.40 1.80 -10.24
CA GLY A 65 1.53 0.89 -10.03
C GLY A 65 2.57 1.48 -9.08
N CYS A 66 3.47 0.63 -8.60
CA CYS A 66 4.49 1.07 -7.66
C CYS A 66 5.81 0.32 -7.82
N GLU A 67 6.89 1.07 -8.05
CA GLU A 67 8.24 0.53 -8.18
C GLU A 67 8.73 -0.20 -6.93
N HIS A 68 8.19 0.10 -5.74
CA HIS A 68 8.61 -0.59 -4.52
C HIS A 68 8.52 -2.13 -4.63
N GLY A 69 7.61 -2.64 -5.47
CA GLY A 69 7.54 -4.07 -5.79
C GLY A 69 7.19 -4.93 -4.58
N CYS A 70 6.40 -4.39 -3.64
CA CYS A 70 6.10 -5.10 -2.39
C CYS A 70 5.32 -6.39 -2.70
N ILE A 71 5.79 -7.53 -2.18
CA ILE A 71 5.16 -8.84 -2.45
C ILE A 71 3.74 -8.93 -1.89
N TYR A 72 3.42 -8.13 -0.88
CA TYR A 72 2.13 -8.07 -0.18
C TYR A 72 1.22 -6.92 -0.65
N CYS A 73 1.57 -6.23 -1.74
CA CYS A 73 0.86 -5.01 -2.13
C CYS A 73 -0.58 -5.30 -2.55
N TYR A 74 -1.55 -4.89 -1.73
CA TYR A 74 -2.99 -5.07 -2.02
C TYR A 74 -3.45 -4.31 -3.26
N ALA A 75 -2.68 -3.33 -3.76
CA ALA A 75 -3.03 -2.56 -4.94
C ALA A 75 -2.63 -3.25 -6.26
N ARG A 76 -1.88 -4.36 -6.21
CA ARG A 76 -1.51 -5.15 -7.40
C ARG A 76 -2.69 -5.47 -8.33
N PRO A 77 -3.87 -5.91 -7.83
CA PRO A 77 -5.01 -6.23 -8.67
C PRO A 77 -5.52 -5.04 -9.49
N THR A 78 -5.21 -3.80 -9.10
CA THR A 78 -5.65 -2.60 -9.85
C THR A 78 -5.04 -2.51 -11.25
N HIS A 79 -3.90 -3.16 -11.48
CA HIS A 79 -3.25 -3.20 -12.79
C HIS A 79 -4.02 -4.04 -13.81
N ALA A 80 -4.82 -5.00 -13.37
CA ALA A 80 -5.67 -5.79 -14.27
C ALA A 80 -6.68 -4.90 -15.03
N TYR A 81 -7.16 -3.81 -14.41
CA TYR A 81 -8.04 -2.85 -15.09
C TYR A 81 -7.35 -2.06 -16.21
N LEU A 82 -6.02 -2.05 -16.25
CA LEU A 82 -5.22 -1.44 -17.32
C LEU A 82 -4.85 -2.46 -18.42
N GLY A 83 -5.30 -3.72 -18.29
CA GLY A 83 -4.85 -4.82 -19.15
C GLY A 83 -3.43 -5.28 -18.85
N TYR A 84 -2.89 -4.95 -17.68
CA TYR A 84 -1.55 -5.34 -17.24
C TYR A 84 -1.60 -6.43 -16.16
N SER A 85 -0.53 -7.22 -16.06
CA SER A 85 -0.42 -8.24 -15.02
C SER A 85 -0.33 -7.63 -13.61
N PRO A 86 -1.15 -8.08 -12.64
CA PRO A 86 -0.97 -7.75 -11.21
C PRO A 86 0.37 -8.22 -10.62
N GLY A 87 1.10 -9.09 -11.32
CA GLY A 87 2.44 -9.54 -10.97
C GLY A 87 3.51 -8.51 -11.32
N LEU A 88 4.37 -8.84 -12.27
CA LEU A 88 5.56 -8.03 -12.58
C LEU A 88 5.24 -6.69 -13.24
N ASP A 89 4.15 -6.58 -14.02
CA ASP A 89 3.79 -5.31 -14.66
C ASP A 89 3.40 -4.23 -13.63
N PHE A 90 2.84 -4.61 -12.47
CA PHE A 90 2.50 -3.65 -11.40
C PHE A 90 3.69 -2.78 -10.95
N GLU A 91 4.89 -3.34 -10.99
CA GLU A 91 6.12 -2.69 -10.53
C GLU A 91 7.02 -2.25 -11.68
N THR A 92 6.75 -2.66 -12.92
CA THR A 92 7.59 -2.36 -14.09
C THR A 92 6.88 -1.54 -15.16
N ARG A 93 5.55 -1.50 -15.19
CA ARG A 93 4.75 -0.72 -16.13
C ARG A 93 3.86 0.25 -15.35
N LEU A 94 4.35 1.47 -15.17
CA LEU A 94 3.70 2.48 -14.37
C LEU A 94 2.99 3.50 -15.24
N VAL A 95 2.00 4.16 -14.65
CA VAL A 95 1.31 5.28 -15.29
C VAL A 95 1.49 6.51 -14.40
N ALA A 96 2.04 7.60 -14.96
CA ALA A 96 2.11 8.90 -14.32
C ALA A 96 0.97 9.78 -14.79
N LYS A 97 0.16 10.30 -13.87
CA LYS A 97 -0.90 11.26 -14.17
C LYS A 97 -0.27 12.65 -14.31
N THR A 98 0.18 12.98 -15.51
CA THR A 98 1.06 14.14 -15.73
C THR A 98 0.40 15.48 -15.44
N ASN A 99 -0.92 15.52 -15.47
CA ASN A 99 -1.74 16.68 -15.09
C ASN A 99 -2.31 16.58 -13.67
N ALA A 100 -1.69 15.81 -12.77
CA ALA A 100 -2.24 15.55 -11.44
C ALA A 100 -2.55 16.86 -10.68
N VAL A 101 -1.63 17.83 -10.73
CA VAL A 101 -1.79 19.11 -10.01
C VAL A 101 -2.96 19.91 -10.60
N GLU A 102 -3.07 19.98 -11.92
CA GLU A 102 -4.13 20.69 -12.63
C GLU A 102 -5.50 20.04 -12.41
N ALA A 103 -5.56 18.70 -12.47
CA ALA A 103 -6.77 17.94 -12.21
C ALA A 103 -7.25 18.15 -10.76
N LEU A 104 -6.33 18.09 -9.80
CA LEU A 104 -6.66 18.33 -8.39
C LEU A 104 -7.11 19.77 -8.16
N ARG A 105 -6.40 20.77 -8.71
CA ARG A 105 -6.79 22.18 -8.63
C ARG A 105 -8.20 22.40 -9.18
N ALA A 106 -8.52 21.78 -10.33
CA ALA A 106 -9.84 21.89 -10.92
C ALA A 106 -10.93 21.32 -10.01
N GLU A 107 -10.69 20.19 -9.35
CA GLU A 107 -11.62 19.61 -8.37
C GLU A 107 -11.78 20.47 -7.12
N LEU A 108 -10.69 21.00 -6.55
CA LEU A 108 -10.72 21.89 -5.38
C LEU A 108 -11.43 23.22 -5.68
N SER A 109 -11.43 23.69 -6.93
CA SER A 109 -12.14 24.90 -7.37
C SER A 109 -13.65 24.69 -7.60
N GLY A 110 -14.16 23.47 -7.40
CA GLY A 110 -15.55 23.13 -7.63
C GLY A 110 -16.51 23.92 -6.73
N PRO A 111 -17.66 24.40 -7.25
CA PRO A 111 -18.65 25.09 -6.42
C PRO A 111 -19.16 24.15 -5.32
N GLY A 112 -19.15 24.61 -4.07
CA GLY A 112 -19.57 23.82 -2.92
C GLY A 112 -18.58 22.74 -2.48
N TYR A 113 -17.31 22.79 -2.94
CA TYR A 113 -16.28 21.89 -2.42
C TYR A 113 -16.09 22.10 -0.91
N VAL A 114 -16.14 21.00 -0.16
CA VAL A 114 -15.90 20.99 1.28
C VAL A 114 -14.57 20.30 1.54
N PRO A 115 -13.58 20.99 2.15
CA PRO A 115 -12.28 20.42 2.45
C PRO A 115 -12.41 19.28 3.45
N LYS A 116 -11.73 18.17 3.17
CA LYS A 116 -11.52 17.03 4.08
C LYS A 116 -10.08 16.58 3.90
N THR A 117 -9.45 16.04 4.94
CA THR A 117 -8.09 15.50 4.82
C THR A 117 -7.98 14.54 3.64
N ILE A 118 -7.11 14.87 2.70
CA ILE A 118 -6.79 14.01 1.56
C ILE A 118 -5.59 13.14 1.94
N THR A 119 -5.72 11.83 1.77
CA THR A 119 -4.58 10.91 1.92
C THR A 119 -3.84 10.80 0.59
N LEU A 120 -2.59 11.28 0.55
CA LEU A 120 -1.64 11.03 -0.53
C LEU A 120 -1.00 9.65 -0.32
N SER A 121 -0.99 8.85 -1.40
CA SER A 121 -0.40 7.51 -1.47
C SER A 121 -1.21 6.38 -0.83
N SER A 122 -2.54 6.39 -1.03
CA SER A 122 -3.42 5.36 -0.52
C SER A 122 -3.45 4.07 -1.34
N ALA A 123 -2.87 4.04 -2.54
CA ALA A 123 -2.84 2.89 -3.45
C ALA A 123 -1.43 2.58 -3.93
N THR A 124 -0.73 3.66 -4.28
CA THR A 124 0.62 3.66 -4.82
C THR A 124 1.44 4.63 -3.99
N ASP A 125 2.74 4.41 -3.88
CA ASP A 125 3.59 5.33 -3.14
C ASP A 125 3.94 6.54 -4.02
N ALA A 126 3.55 7.74 -3.60
CA ALA A 126 3.86 8.96 -4.33
C ALA A 126 5.36 9.30 -4.31
N TYR A 127 6.14 8.73 -3.40
CA TYR A 127 7.59 8.91 -3.27
C TYR A 127 8.41 7.71 -3.73
N GLN A 128 7.82 6.84 -4.56
CA GLN A 128 8.56 5.79 -5.27
C GLN A 128 9.70 6.37 -6.15
N PRO A 129 10.75 5.61 -6.51
CA PRO A 129 11.95 6.16 -7.16
C PRO A 129 11.73 7.07 -8.37
N ILE A 130 10.74 6.81 -9.24
CA ILE A 130 10.39 7.66 -10.39
C ILE A 130 9.99 9.09 -9.99
N GLU A 131 9.50 9.31 -8.77
CA GLU A 131 9.13 10.64 -8.25
C GLU A 131 10.31 11.62 -8.21
N ARG A 132 11.56 11.12 -8.25
CA ARG A 132 12.75 11.99 -8.37
C ARG A 132 12.72 12.82 -9.65
N GLN A 133 12.16 12.28 -10.73
CA GLN A 133 12.07 12.92 -12.04
C GLN A 133 10.72 13.62 -12.23
N TRP A 134 9.63 12.97 -11.85
CA TRP A 134 8.27 13.45 -12.14
C TRP A 134 7.78 14.56 -11.21
N GLN A 135 8.22 14.57 -9.94
CA GLN A 135 7.90 15.62 -8.96
C GLN A 135 6.40 15.93 -8.78
N LEU A 136 5.51 14.98 -9.10
CA LEU A 136 4.06 15.18 -9.01
C LEU A 136 3.61 15.31 -7.54
N SER A 137 4.22 14.56 -6.63
CA SER A 137 3.91 14.67 -5.20
C SER A 137 4.27 16.04 -4.64
N ARG A 138 5.42 16.59 -5.07
CA ARG A 138 5.85 17.95 -4.72
C ARG A 138 4.87 19.00 -5.22
N GLY A 139 4.43 18.90 -6.48
CA GLY A 139 3.43 19.80 -7.04
C GLY A 139 2.08 19.73 -6.31
N ILE A 140 1.65 18.54 -5.90
CA ILE A 140 0.47 18.35 -5.06
C ILE A 140 0.66 19.04 -3.70
N LEU A 141 1.78 18.82 -3.02
CA LEU A 141 2.06 19.47 -1.73
C LEU A 141 2.10 21.01 -1.83
N ALA A 142 2.66 21.55 -2.92
CA ALA A 142 2.66 22.99 -3.17
C ALA A 142 1.23 23.53 -3.31
N LEU A 143 0.35 22.82 -4.04
CA LEU A 143 -1.07 23.17 -4.14
C LEU A 143 -1.79 23.08 -2.79
N MET A 144 -1.50 22.05 -1.98
CA MET A 144 -2.06 21.93 -0.63
C MET A 144 -1.68 23.13 0.24
N LEU A 145 -0.41 23.55 0.17
CA LEU A 145 0.08 24.70 0.92
C LEU A 145 -0.52 26.02 0.44
N GLU A 146 -0.62 26.21 -0.88
CA GLU A 146 -1.24 27.38 -1.51
C GLU A 146 -2.70 27.54 -1.07
N THR A 147 -3.45 26.44 -1.10
CA THR A 147 -4.90 26.44 -0.83
C THR A 147 -5.23 26.26 0.65
N GLY A 148 -4.25 26.05 1.53
CA GLY A 148 -4.49 25.74 2.94
C GLY A 148 -5.25 24.43 3.14
N HIS A 149 -5.10 23.47 2.22
CA HIS A 149 -5.84 22.22 2.24
C HIS A 149 -5.08 21.13 3.02
N PRO A 150 -5.74 20.39 3.93
CA PRO A 150 -5.07 19.37 4.73
C PRO A 150 -4.73 18.12 3.92
N VAL A 151 -3.56 17.53 4.21
CA VAL A 151 -3.04 16.33 3.54
C VAL A 151 -2.36 15.39 4.53
N SER A 152 -2.68 14.10 4.45
CA SER A 152 -1.91 13.04 5.11
C SER A 152 -1.05 12.33 4.08
N VAL A 153 0.22 12.07 4.38
CA VAL A 153 1.17 11.43 3.46
C VAL A 153 1.55 10.07 4.02
N ILE A 154 1.42 9.01 3.22
CA ILE A 154 1.93 7.68 3.58
C ILE A 154 3.06 7.31 2.62
N THR A 155 4.20 6.86 3.10
CA THR A 155 5.30 6.43 2.21
C THR A 155 6.21 5.38 2.85
N LYS A 156 6.97 4.67 2.00
CA LYS A 156 8.06 3.74 2.35
C LYS A 156 9.44 4.32 1.99
N ASN A 157 9.51 5.54 1.48
CA ASN A 157 10.72 6.09 0.90
C ASN A 157 11.17 7.39 1.57
N ALA A 158 12.47 7.49 1.82
CA ALA A 158 13.08 8.67 2.41
C ALA A 158 13.10 9.89 1.48
N LEU A 159 12.69 9.74 0.22
CA LEU A 159 12.57 10.82 -0.75
C LEU A 159 11.65 11.95 -0.26
N VAL A 160 10.71 11.67 0.66
CA VAL A 160 9.86 12.67 1.31
C VAL A 160 10.64 13.81 1.97
N GLU A 161 11.88 13.56 2.40
CA GLU A 161 12.76 14.61 2.97
C GLU A 161 13.09 15.73 1.98
N ARG A 162 13.03 15.46 0.67
CA ARG A 162 13.22 16.49 -0.38
C ARG A 162 12.22 17.64 -0.22
N ASP A 163 11.01 17.34 0.24
CA ASP A 163 9.90 18.28 0.26
C ASP A 163 9.66 18.88 1.65
N LEU A 164 10.67 18.83 2.54
CA LEU A 164 10.64 19.48 3.86
C LEU A 164 10.31 20.97 3.79
N ASP A 165 10.75 21.66 2.74
CA ASP A 165 10.46 23.07 2.51
C ASP A 165 8.96 23.36 2.32
N LEU A 166 8.17 22.36 1.92
CA LEU A 166 6.70 22.42 1.84
C LEU A 166 6.03 21.82 3.09
N LEU A 167 6.56 20.72 3.60
CA LEU A 167 6.01 20.00 4.76
C LEU A 167 6.10 20.82 6.04
N VAL A 168 7.19 21.57 6.27
CA VAL A 168 7.35 22.39 7.48
C VAL A 168 6.30 23.51 7.55
N PRO A 169 6.09 24.34 6.51
CA PRO A 169 5.00 25.33 6.51
C PRO A 169 3.60 24.72 6.67
N LEU A 170 3.34 23.56 6.04
CA LEU A 170 2.08 22.83 6.23
C LEU A 170 1.92 22.40 7.69
N ALA A 171 2.97 21.88 8.31
CA ALA A 171 2.96 21.40 9.70
C ALA A 171 2.71 22.54 10.70
N GLN A 172 3.34 23.70 10.49
CA GLN A 172 3.11 24.91 11.28
C GLN A 172 1.65 25.36 11.28
N ARG A 173 0.91 25.04 10.22
CA ARG A 173 -0.52 25.33 10.06
C ARG A 173 -1.43 24.16 10.43
N ARG A 174 -0.88 23.07 10.98
CA ARG A 174 -1.61 21.82 11.27
C ARG A 174 -2.31 21.21 10.04
N LEU A 175 -1.71 21.37 8.85
CA LEU A 175 -2.25 20.88 7.58
C LEU A 175 -1.62 19.57 7.11
N VAL A 176 -0.58 19.06 7.76
CA VAL A 176 0.08 17.82 7.33
C VAL A 176 0.43 16.88 8.47
N GLN A 177 0.34 15.59 8.16
CA GLN A 177 0.96 14.51 8.92
C GLN A 177 1.59 13.51 7.95
N VAL A 178 2.74 12.96 8.33
CA VAL A 178 3.48 11.99 7.50
C VAL A 178 3.59 10.65 8.23
N TYR A 179 3.27 9.56 7.53
CA TYR A 179 3.41 8.18 8.03
C TYR A 179 4.43 7.42 7.20
N LEU A 180 5.42 6.83 7.87
CA LEU A 180 6.40 5.94 7.25
C LEU A 180 5.96 4.49 7.49
N SER A 181 5.78 3.69 6.42
CA SER A 181 5.56 2.26 6.61
C SER A 181 6.88 1.58 7.00
N LEU A 182 6.87 0.83 8.09
CA LEU A 182 8.04 0.13 8.63
C LEU A 182 7.61 -1.25 9.15
N PRO A 183 7.54 -2.28 8.28
CA PRO A 183 7.07 -3.60 8.67
C PRO A 183 8.11 -4.41 9.47
N THR A 184 9.40 -4.09 9.36
CA THR A 184 10.50 -4.83 10.01
C THR A 184 11.72 -3.91 10.17
N LEU A 185 12.58 -4.22 11.15
CA LEU A 185 13.91 -3.61 11.28
C LEU A 185 15.01 -4.41 10.56
N ASP A 186 14.70 -5.63 10.13
CA ASP A 186 15.62 -6.50 9.40
C ASP A 186 15.75 -6.04 7.94
N ALA A 187 16.96 -5.61 7.57
CA ALA A 187 17.25 -5.10 6.24
C ALA A 187 17.29 -6.18 5.16
N ASP A 188 17.64 -7.42 5.51
CA ASP A 188 17.67 -8.54 4.57
C ASP A 188 16.24 -9.00 4.26
N MET A 189 15.42 -9.16 5.30
CA MET A 189 13.98 -9.40 5.16
C MET A 189 13.32 -8.30 4.33
N ALA A 190 13.56 -7.02 4.65
CA ALA A 190 12.98 -5.89 3.92
C ALA A 190 13.34 -5.90 2.42
N ARG A 191 14.57 -6.30 2.06
CA ARG A 191 14.99 -6.40 0.65
C ARG A 191 14.24 -7.49 -0.12
N THR A 192 13.80 -8.55 0.55
CA THR A 192 12.97 -9.58 -0.10
C THR A 192 11.49 -9.18 -0.18
N LEU A 193 10.99 -8.46 0.83
CA LEU A 193 9.59 -8.03 0.94
C LEU A 193 9.24 -6.83 0.05
N GLU A 194 10.11 -5.82 0.02
CA GLU A 194 9.89 -4.51 -0.59
C GLU A 194 11.21 -3.97 -1.20
N PRO A 195 11.69 -4.62 -2.27
CA PRO A 195 13.09 -4.56 -2.74
C PRO A 195 13.59 -3.17 -3.16
N ARG A 196 12.69 -2.27 -3.56
CA ARG A 196 13.06 -0.90 -3.99
C ARG A 196 12.61 0.19 -3.02
N ALA A 197 12.08 -0.18 -1.86
CA ALA A 197 11.79 0.77 -0.78
C ALA A 197 13.07 1.18 -0.03
N SER A 198 13.02 2.28 0.72
CA SER A 198 14.17 2.66 1.57
C SER A 198 14.42 1.57 2.62
N ALA A 199 15.68 1.31 2.96
CA ALA A 199 16.01 0.35 4.02
C ALA A 199 15.40 0.77 5.38
N PRO A 200 15.12 -0.18 6.30
CA PRO A 200 14.49 0.13 7.59
C PRO A 200 15.18 1.25 8.38
N TRP A 201 16.51 1.19 8.52
CA TRP A 201 17.30 2.21 9.21
C TRP A 201 17.16 3.60 8.55
N ARG A 202 16.99 3.65 7.22
CA ARG A 202 16.84 4.89 6.47
C ARG A 202 15.47 5.52 6.73
N ARG A 203 14.42 4.71 6.93
CA ARG A 203 13.08 5.17 7.31
C ARG A 203 13.03 5.68 8.75
N LEU A 204 13.73 5.03 9.69
CA LEU A 204 13.92 5.56 11.04
C LEU A 204 14.63 6.91 11.03
N ARG A 205 15.68 7.06 10.22
CA ARG A 205 16.33 8.37 10.02
C ARG A 205 15.36 9.41 9.47
N THR A 206 14.50 9.04 8.51
CA THR A 206 13.46 9.94 7.98
C THR A 206 12.47 10.39 9.04
N LEU A 207 12.00 9.47 9.90
CA LEU A 207 11.16 9.85 11.05
C LEU A 207 11.84 10.90 11.92
N ARG A 208 13.13 10.71 12.22
CA ARG A 208 13.92 11.67 13.01
C ARG A 208 14.02 13.03 12.33
N VAL A 209 14.36 13.04 11.05
CA VAL A 209 14.48 14.29 10.27
C VAL A 209 13.15 15.06 10.25
N LEU A 210 12.02 14.36 10.06
CA LEU A 210 10.70 14.98 10.08
C LEU A 210 10.36 15.54 11.46
N ALA A 211 10.60 14.76 12.52
CA ALA A 211 10.33 15.16 13.90
C ALA A 211 11.19 16.37 14.33
N ASP A 212 12.49 16.35 14.03
CA ASP A 212 13.42 17.45 14.34
C ASP A 212 13.05 18.73 13.58
N ALA A 213 12.46 18.62 12.39
CA ALA A 213 11.93 19.74 11.61
C ALA A 213 10.54 20.22 12.06
N GLY A 214 9.94 19.58 13.08
CA GLY A 214 8.61 19.91 13.59
C GLY A 214 7.45 19.40 12.71
N VAL A 215 7.69 18.46 11.79
CA VAL A 215 6.65 17.82 10.98
C VAL A 215 6.07 16.62 11.74
N PRO A 216 4.76 16.58 12.05
CA PRO A 216 4.15 15.45 12.73
C PRO A 216 4.35 14.16 11.93
N ALA A 217 5.06 13.20 12.55
CA ALA A 217 5.39 11.93 11.93
C ALA A 217 4.81 10.75 12.73
N GLY A 218 4.45 9.69 12.02
CA GLY A 218 3.96 8.44 12.58
C GLY A 218 4.51 7.21 11.83
N VAL A 219 4.29 6.03 12.40
CA VAL A 219 4.71 4.76 11.82
C VAL A 219 3.49 3.91 11.43
N SER A 220 3.55 3.31 10.25
CA SER A 220 2.60 2.30 9.81
C SER A 220 3.27 0.93 9.86
N LEU A 221 2.92 0.12 10.87
CA LEU A 221 3.37 -1.27 10.99
C LEU A 221 2.46 -2.15 10.11
N ALA A 222 2.67 -2.05 8.80
CA ALA A 222 1.81 -2.71 7.82
C ALA A 222 2.63 -3.29 6.64
N PRO A 223 2.58 -4.61 6.39
CA PRO A 223 1.78 -5.61 7.10
C PRO A 223 2.47 -6.18 8.36
N VAL A 224 1.66 -6.64 9.32
CA VAL A 224 2.04 -7.68 10.29
C VAL A 224 1.77 -9.05 9.66
N ILE A 225 2.80 -9.87 9.59
CA ILE A 225 2.82 -11.20 8.97
C ILE A 225 3.25 -12.22 10.04
N PRO A 226 2.36 -13.15 10.44
CA PRO A 226 2.68 -14.15 11.45
C PRO A 226 3.90 -14.99 11.12
N PHE A 227 4.77 -15.22 12.10
CA PHE A 227 6.04 -15.94 12.00
C PHE A 227 7.05 -15.38 10.99
N ILE A 228 6.84 -14.16 10.48
CA ILE A 228 7.76 -13.47 9.56
C ILE A 228 8.28 -12.18 10.20
N ASN A 229 7.40 -11.33 10.73
CA ASN A 229 7.79 -10.07 11.39
C ASN A 229 6.94 -9.71 12.61
N ASP A 230 6.00 -10.56 13.01
CA ASP A 230 5.12 -10.31 14.16
C ASP A 230 5.85 -10.41 15.50
N ASP A 231 7.03 -11.02 15.55
CA ASP A 231 7.95 -10.99 16.68
C ASP A 231 8.61 -9.62 16.89
N GLN A 232 8.61 -8.75 15.86
CA GLN A 232 9.26 -7.44 15.89
C GLN A 232 8.33 -6.26 16.23
N ILE A 233 7.05 -6.52 16.53
CA ILE A 233 6.03 -5.47 16.79
C ILE A 233 6.56 -4.44 17.81
N GLU A 234 7.00 -4.90 18.98
CA GLU A 234 7.46 -4.06 20.08
C GLU A 234 8.73 -3.29 19.70
N GLN A 235 9.68 -3.97 19.05
CA GLN A 235 10.98 -3.41 18.69
C GLN A 235 10.84 -2.29 17.64
N VAL A 236 10.00 -2.51 16.62
CA VAL A 236 9.71 -1.49 15.60
C VAL A 236 9.07 -0.26 16.23
N LEU A 237 8.07 -0.45 17.10
CA LEU A 237 7.36 0.66 17.73
C LEU A 237 8.27 1.45 18.67
N HIS A 238 9.10 0.78 19.45
CA HIS A 238 10.07 1.44 20.32
C HIS A 238 11.10 2.23 19.50
N ALA A 239 11.66 1.63 18.45
CA ALA A 239 12.61 2.31 17.57
C ALA A 239 11.98 3.51 16.85
N ALA A 240 10.74 3.39 16.39
CA ALA A 240 10.00 4.49 15.76
C ALA A 240 9.74 5.64 16.73
N ALA A 241 9.31 5.33 17.97
CA ALA A 241 9.12 6.34 19.02
C ALA A 241 10.43 7.04 19.38
N GLN A 242 11.51 6.29 19.54
CA GLN A 242 12.86 6.85 19.73
C GLN A 242 13.26 7.73 18.55
N ALA A 243 12.84 7.41 17.32
CA ALA A 243 13.07 8.25 16.15
C ALA A 243 12.15 9.48 16.08
N GLY A 244 11.24 9.70 17.04
CA GLY A 244 10.37 10.88 17.08
C GLY A 244 8.99 10.67 16.45
N ALA A 245 8.61 9.43 16.12
CA ALA A 245 7.22 9.14 15.76
C ALA A 245 6.29 9.42 16.94
N SER A 246 5.16 10.06 16.65
CA SER A 246 4.11 10.41 17.62
C SER A 246 2.88 9.50 17.54
N GLN A 247 2.68 8.87 16.38
CA GLN A 247 1.53 8.02 16.09
C GLN A 247 1.96 6.68 15.51
N ALA A 248 1.13 5.66 15.73
CA ALA A 248 1.30 4.34 15.17
C ALA A 248 -0.05 3.68 14.90
N PHE A 249 -0.11 2.95 13.79
CA PHE A 249 -1.17 1.99 13.51
C PHE A 249 -0.57 0.74 12.86
N TYR A 250 -1.32 -0.36 12.87
CA TYR A 250 -0.93 -1.59 12.20
C TYR A 250 -2.02 -2.13 11.28
N THR A 251 -1.63 -3.02 10.38
CA THR A 251 -2.57 -3.81 9.59
C THR A 251 -1.97 -5.20 9.43
N VAL A 252 -2.78 -6.23 9.68
CA VAL A 252 -2.41 -7.62 9.39
C VAL A 252 -2.44 -7.84 7.88
N LEU A 253 -1.53 -8.68 7.38
CA LEU A 253 -1.42 -9.05 5.97
C LEU A 253 -2.79 -9.33 5.32
N ARG A 254 -2.96 -8.79 4.13
CA ARG A 254 -4.12 -9.00 3.25
C ARG A 254 -3.63 -9.60 1.94
N LEU A 255 -4.35 -10.60 1.44
CA LEU A 255 -4.00 -11.35 0.23
C LEU A 255 -5.17 -11.36 -0.77
N PRO A 256 -5.66 -10.19 -1.22
CA PRO A 256 -6.76 -10.15 -2.17
C PRO A 256 -6.31 -10.67 -3.54
N TYR A 257 -7.19 -11.41 -4.22
CA TYR A 257 -7.02 -11.85 -5.62
C TYR A 257 -5.63 -12.48 -5.88
N GLU A 258 -4.88 -12.00 -6.88
CA GLU A 258 -3.57 -12.52 -7.32
C GLU A 258 -2.45 -12.29 -6.29
N VAL A 259 -2.67 -11.42 -5.29
CA VAL A 259 -1.67 -11.15 -4.25
C VAL A 259 -1.36 -12.41 -3.45
N LYS A 260 -2.34 -13.30 -3.28
CA LYS A 260 -2.15 -14.59 -2.58
C LYS A 260 -1.07 -15.43 -3.27
N ASP A 261 -1.10 -15.51 -4.61
CA ASP A 261 -0.21 -16.36 -5.39
C ASP A 261 1.20 -15.76 -5.41
N VAL A 262 1.30 -14.44 -5.56
CA VAL A 262 2.58 -13.71 -5.47
C VAL A 262 3.22 -13.87 -4.08
N PHE A 263 2.42 -13.79 -3.02
CA PHE A 263 2.89 -13.95 -1.65
C PHE A 263 3.32 -15.40 -1.36
N GLU A 264 2.52 -16.39 -1.77
CA GLU A 264 2.83 -17.82 -1.56
C GLU A 264 4.12 -18.23 -2.26
N GLN A 265 4.32 -17.79 -3.51
CA GLN A 265 5.58 -18.03 -4.24
C GLN A 265 6.79 -17.43 -3.51
N TRP A 266 6.67 -16.18 -3.04
CA TRP A 266 7.72 -15.54 -2.25
C TRP A 266 7.98 -16.29 -0.94
N LEU A 267 6.92 -16.70 -0.25
CA LEU A 267 7.01 -17.38 1.03
C LEU A 267 7.71 -18.74 0.89
N HIS A 268 7.39 -19.51 -0.15
CA HIS A 268 8.06 -20.79 -0.45
C HIS A 268 9.52 -20.60 -0.84
N ALA A 269 9.85 -19.52 -1.55
CA ALA A 269 11.22 -19.24 -1.96
C ALA A 269 12.12 -18.82 -0.79
N HIS A 270 11.62 -17.97 0.11
CA HIS A 270 12.44 -17.35 1.16
C HIS A 270 12.27 -17.99 2.56
N PHE A 271 11.15 -18.67 2.80
CA PHE A 271 10.83 -19.28 4.10
C PHE A 271 10.24 -20.69 3.96
N PRO A 272 10.87 -21.61 3.22
CA PRO A 272 10.31 -22.93 2.93
C PRO A 272 9.95 -23.71 4.21
N ASP A 273 10.81 -23.66 5.23
CA ASP A 273 10.66 -24.42 6.48
C ASP A 273 9.45 -23.99 7.33
N ARG A 274 8.94 -22.77 7.12
CA ARG A 274 7.80 -22.22 7.87
C ARG A 274 6.63 -21.79 6.98
N ALA A 275 6.71 -21.99 5.66
CA ALA A 275 5.69 -21.55 4.72
C ALA A 275 4.29 -22.07 5.09
N GLN A 276 4.16 -23.39 5.30
CA GLN A 276 2.87 -23.99 5.68
C GLN A 276 2.35 -23.45 7.02
N ARG A 277 3.23 -23.21 7.99
CA ARG A 277 2.85 -22.65 9.29
C ARG A 277 2.34 -21.22 9.17
N VAL A 278 3.00 -20.39 8.36
CA VAL A 278 2.58 -19.00 8.08
C VAL A 278 1.22 -18.99 7.39
N LEU A 279 1.05 -19.84 6.38
CA LEU A 279 -0.20 -20.00 5.64
C LEU A 279 -1.36 -20.42 6.54
N HIS A 280 -1.22 -21.51 7.30
CA HIS A 280 -2.25 -21.93 8.26
C HIS A 280 -2.59 -20.82 9.26
N ARG A 281 -1.61 -20.03 9.71
CA ARG A 281 -1.88 -18.92 10.62
C ARG A 281 -2.62 -17.77 9.97
N ILE A 282 -2.39 -17.52 8.67
CA ILE A 282 -3.19 -16.56 7.90
C ILE A 282 -4.64 -17.05 7.79
N GLU A 283 -4.87 -18.36 7.59
CA GLU A 283 -6.22 -18.94 7.58
C GLU A 283 -6.92 -18.80 8.93
N ASP A 284 -6.23 -19.07 10.05
CA ASP A 284 -6.80 -18.89 11.39
C ASP A 284 -7.29 -17.46 11.62
N LEU A 285 -6.52 -16.45 11.16
CA LEU A 285 -6.87 -15.02 11.27
C LEU A 285 -8.05 -14.60 10.39
N ARG A 286 -8.58 -15.51 9.57
CA ARG A 286 -9.53 -15.26 8.48
C ARG A 286 -10.61 -16.34 8.38
N GLU A 287 -10.84 -17.08 9.47
CA GLU A 287 -11.87 -18.13 9.55
C GLU A 287 -11.72 -19.20 8.44
N GLY A 288 -10.49 -19.69 8.25
CA GLY A 288 -10.16 -20.75 7.28
C GLY A 288 -9.92 -20.28 5.84
N ARG A 289 -9.89 -18.96 5.60
CA ARG A 289 -9.67 -18.37 4.25
C ARG A 289 -8.30 -17.72 4.13
N ARG A 290 -7.76 -17.62 2.92
CA ARG A 290 -6.51 -16.85 2.67
C ARG A 290 -6.68 -15.33 2.76
N ASN A 291 -7.90 -14.84 2.56
CA ASN A 291 -8.23 -13.41 2.61
C ASN A 291 -9.69 -13.22 3.06
N ASP A 292 -9.95 -12.11 3.75
CA ASP A 292 -11.30 -11.68 4.13
C ASP A 292 -11.48 -10.22 3.71
N SER A 293 -12.53 -9.95 2.92
CA SER A 293 -12.87 -8.61 2.42
C SER A 293 -13.81 -7.84 3.33
N ARG A 294 -14.44 -8.50 4.32
CA ARG A 294 -15.42 -7.90 5.22
C ARG A 294 -14.80 -6.74 6.01
N PHE A 295 -15.51 -5.62 6.07
CA PHE A 295 -15.15 -4.50 6.92
C PHE A 295 -15.11 -4.92 8.40
N GLY A 296 -14.31 -4.21 9.19
CA GLY A 296 -14.04 -4.49 10.61
C GLY A 296 -12.95 -5.54 10.82
N VAL A 297 -12.88 -6.57 9.96
CA VAL A 297 -11.98 -7.72 10.15
C VAL A 297 -10.82 -7.78 9.15
N ARG A 298 -10.99 -7.26 7.92
CA ARG A 298 -9.97 -7.37 6.85
C ARG A 298 -8.59 -6.83 7.22
N MET A 299 -8.51 -5.81 8.07
CA MET A 299 -7.23 -5.21 8.50
C MET A 299 -6.68 -5.80 9.81
N ARG A 300 -7.52 -6.44 10.63
CA ARG A 300 -7.17 -6.86 12.00
C ARG A 300 -7.11 -8.38 12.18
N GLY A 301 -8.00 -9.10 11.50
CA GLY A 301 -8.24 -10.52 11.72
C GLY A 301 -9.20 -10.82 12.83
N THR A 302 -9.49 -12.12 12.99
CA THR A 302 -10.35 -12.66 14.02
C THR A 302 -9.62 -13.76 14.81
N GLY A 303 -10.17 -14.12 15.96
CA GLY A 303 -9.64 -15.19 16.81
C GLY A 303 -8.43 -14.80 17.66
N ILE A 304 -7.96 -15.78 18.43
CA ILE A 304 -6.96 -15.60 19.50
C ILE A 304 -5.66 -14.94 19.00
N TRP A 305 -5.22 -15.25 17.78
CA TRP A 305 -4.00 -14.68 17.24
C TRP A 305 -4.16 -13.19 16.87
N ALA A 306 -5.34 -12.80 16.36
CA ALA A 306 -5.64 -11.40 16.10
C ALA A 306 -5.69 -10.61 17.41
N ASP A 307 -6.32 -11.19 18.44
CA ASP A 307 -6.38 -10.60 19.78
C ASP A 307 -4.98 -10.44 20.39
N LEU A 308 -4.11 -11.45 20.23
CA LEU A 308 -2.73 -11.39 20.69
C LEU A 308 -1.94 -10.27 20.00
N ILE A 309 -2.03 -10.16 18.67
CA ILE A 309 -1.39 -9.07 17.91
C ILE A 309 -1.91 -7.71 18.40
N ALA A 310 -3.24 -7.58 18.58
CA ALA A 310 -3.85 -6.34 19.04
C ALA A 310 -3.39 -5.95 20.45
N GLN A 311 -3.34 -6.91 21.38
CA GLN A 311 -2.89 -6.69 22.75
C GLN A 311 -1.42 -6.29 22.81
N ARG A 312 -0.55 -6.99 22.07
CA ARG A 312 0.88 -6.69 21.95
C ARG A 312 1.12 -5.29 21.38
N PHE A 313 0.46 -4.97 20.27
CA PHE A 313 0.52 -3.65 19.66
C PHE A 313 0.07 -2.56 20.64
N ALA A 314 -1.09 -2.74 21.29
CA ALA A 314 -1.62 -1.75 22.23
C ALA A 314 -0.71 -1.54 23.44
N LEU A 315 -0.13 -2.61 23.99
CA LEU A 315 0.83 -2.52 25.09
C LEU A 315 2.10 -1.78 24.66
N ALA A 316 2.67 -2.14 23.51
CA ALA A 316 3.87 -1.52 22.96
C ALA A 316 3.68 -0.03 22.67
N VAL A 317 2.53 0.35 22.09
CA VAL A 317 2.16 1.77 21.87
C VAL A 317 2.14 2.53 23.19
N ARG A 318 1.49 1.98 24.23
CA ARG A 318 1.46 2.63 25.55
C ARG A 318 2.85 2.77 26.16
N GLN A 319 3.67 1.71 26.11
CA GLN A 319 5.02 1.71 26.66
C GLN A 319 5.96 2.67 25.93
N ALA A 320 5.80 2.79 24.61
CA ALA A 320 6.59 3.67 23.76
C ALA A 320 6.12 5.14 23.80
N GLY A 321 5.01 5.44 24.49
CA GLY A 321 4.43 6.79 24.52
C GLY A 321 3.88 7.25 23.17
N LEU A 322 3.50 6.32 22.31
CA LEU A 322 2.86 6.59 21.02
C LEU A 322 1.36 6.80 21.23
N ASN A 323 0.72 7.56 20.34
CA ASN A 323 -0.73 7.82 20.35
C ASN A 323 -1.23 8.51 21.63
N LEU A 324 -0.35 9.08 22.46
CA LEU A 324 -0.72 9.76 23.72
C LEU A 324 -1.49 11.05 23.49
N ARG A 325 -1.17 11.75 22.39
CA ARG A 325 -1.86 12.97 22.00
C ARG A 325 -2.85 12.58 20.92
N ASP A 326 -4.11 12.92 21.15
CA ASP A 326 -5.01 13.12 20.03
C ASP A 326 -4.45 14.31 19.25
N LEU A 327 -3.94 14.07 18.05
CA LEU A 327 -3.48 15.14 17.18
C LEU A 327 -4.67 15.93 16.61
N GLY A 328 -5.89 15.44 16.85
CA GLY A 328 -7.12 15.91 16.26
C GLY A 328 -7.13 15.71 14.75
N ASP A 329 -8.22 16.12 14.13
CA ASP A 329 -8.24 16.27 12.68
C ASP A 329 -7.28 17.40 12.26
N LEU A 330 -6.69 17.24 11.08
CA LEU A 330 -5.94 18.32 10.43
C LEU A 330 -6.88 19.51 10.18
N ASP A 331 -6.32 20.71 10.20
CA ASP A 331 -7.12 21.93 10.07
C ASP A 331 -7.75 22.02 8.66
N THR A 332 -9.07 22.17 8.62
CA THR A 332 -9.84 22.37 7.38
C THR A 332 -10.33 23.82 7.23
N SER A 333 -10.20 24.64 8.28
CA SER A 333 -10.74 26.01 8.33
C SER A 333 -9.92 27.01 7.52
N ALA A 334 -8.65 26.72 7.30
CA ALA A 334 -7.73 27.56 6.51
C ALA A 334 -7.88 27.41 4.99
N PHE A 335 -8.79 26.55 4.52
CA PHE A 335 -8.94 26.26 3.10
C PHE A 335 -9.48 27.47 2.32
N VAL A 336 -8.80 27.80 1.22
CA VAL A 336 -9.25 28.79 0.23
C VAL A 336 -9.27 28.11 -1.13
N ALA A 337 -10.45 28.06 -1.75
CA ALA A 337 -10.61 27.46 -3.07
C ALA A 337 -9.71 28.18 -4.10
N PRO A 338 -8.95 27.44 -4.92
CA PRO A 338 -8.08 28.06 -5.91
C PRO A 338 -8.91 28.74 -7.00
N ALA A 339 -8.33 29.78 -7.62
CA ALA A 339 -8.95 30.44 -8.77
C ALA A 339 -9.33 29.40 -9.84
N ARG A 340 -10.58 29.49 -10.31
CA ARG A 340 -11.07 28.57 -11.32
C ARG A 340 -10.30 28.79 -12.62
N ALA A 341 -9.70 27.74 -13.16
CA ALA A 341 -9.07 27.82 -14.46
C ALA A 341 -10.13 28.25 -15.50
N VAL A 342 -9.95 29.43 -16.10
CA VAL A 342 -10.79 29.88 -17.21
C VAL A 342 -10.49 28.94 -18.37
N LYS A 343 -11.47 28.12 -18.78
CA LYS A 343 -11.32 27.33 -20.00
C LYS A 343 -11.04 28.30 -21.15
N PRO A 344 -9.98 28.12 -21.95
CA PRO A 344 -9.90 28.80 -23.23
C PRO A 344 -11.16 28.45 -24.01
N SER A 345 -11.86 29.45 -24.56
CA SER A 345 -13.06 29.21 -25.36
C SER A 345 -12.70 28.29 -26.51
N ALA A 346 -13.29 27.09 -26.52
CA ALA A 346 -13.03 26.10 -27.56
C ALA A 346 -13.71 26.53 -28.86
N ALA A 347 -12.98 27.25 -29.71
CA ALA A 347 -13.21 27.22 -31.14
C ALA A 347 -12.54 25.95 -31.69
N GLY A 348 -13.36 24.95 -32.05
CA GLY A 348 -13.01 23.85 -32.95
C GLY A 348 -11.89 22.90 -32.52
N ALA A 349 -12.21 21.86 -31.75
CA ALA A 349 -11.42 20.63 -31.77
C ALA A 349 -12.33 19.41 -31.48
N ALA A 350 -12.28 18.45 -32.39
CA ALA A 350 -13.10 17.24 -32.40
C ALA A 350 -12.84 16.34 -31.18
N ARG A 351 -13.90 15.70 -30.67
CA ARG A 351 -13.86 14.74 -29.57
C ARG A 351 -13.22 13.41 -30.02
N PRO A 352 -12.20 12.87 -29.33
CA PRO A 352 -11.91 11.44 -29.37
C PRO A 352 -12.85 10.69 -28.41
N GLY A 353 -13.23 9.48 -28.81
CA GLY A 353 -14.21 8.62 -28.14
C GLY A 353 -13.85 8.27 -26.69
N ALA A 354 -14.88 8.12 -25.88
CA ALA A 354 -14.80 7.81 -24.47
C ALA A 354 -14.99 6.31 -24.21
N SER A 355 -14.11 5.73 -23.40
CA SER A 355 -14.47 4.76 -22.36
C SER A 355 -13.28 4.59 -21.41
N SER A 356 -13.34 5.23 -20.23
CA SER A 356 -12.57 4.79 -19.06
C SER A 356 -13.36 5.19 -17.81
N ALA A 357 -14.08 4.22 -17.26
CA ALA A 357 -14.68 4.34 -15.94
C ALA A 357 -13.54 4.37 -14.93
N GLN A 358 -13.40 5.49 -14.22
CA GLN A 358 -12.51 5.62 -13.08
C GLN A 358 -13.26 5.05 -11.87
N LEU A 359 -12.75 3.96 -11.31
CA LEU A 359 -13.43 3.18 -10.26
C LEU A 359 -12.76 3.34 -8.90
N ASP A 360 -13.59 3.34 -7.86
CA ASP A 360 -13.19 3.48 -6.46
C ASP A 360 -12.35 2.30 -6.01
N LEU A 361 -11.10 2.59 -5.64
CA LEU A 361 -10.09 1.63 -5.17
C LEU A 361 -10.55 0.81 -3.94
N PHE A 362 -11.54 1.32 -3.21
CA PHE A 362 -11.94 0.83 -1.91
C PHE A 362 -13.27 0.06 -1.92
N SER A 363 -13.99 0.10 -3.04
CA SER A 363 -15.26 -0.58 -3.24
C SER A 363 -15.10 -1.51 -4.44
N VAL A 364 -14.76 -2.77 -4.19
CA VAL A 364 -14.82 -3.83 -5.19
C VAL A 364 -16.05 -4.67 -4.88
N PRO A 365 -17.10 -4.68 -5.72
CA PRO A 365 -18.22 -5.60 -5.56
C PRO A 365 -17.78 -7.03 -5.87
N ASP A 366 -18.36 -8.01 -5.15
CA ASP A 366 -18.21 -9.43 -5.45
C ASP A 366 -18.67 -9.72 -6.88
N LEU A 367 -17.75 -10.19 -7.72
CA LEU A 367 -18.11 -10.88 -8.95
C LEU A 367 -18.66 -12.26 -8.55
N ALA A 368 -19.98 -12.35 -8.44
CA ALA A 368 -20.68 -13.61 -8.37
C ALA A 368 -20.36 -14.42 -9.64
N VAL A 369 -19.57 -15.47 -9.50
CA VAL A 369 -19.34 -16.46 -10.56
C VAL A 369 -20.63 -17.28 -10.68
N SER A 370 -21.51 -16.88 -11.59
CA SER A 370 -22.60 -17.72 -12.07
C SER A 370 -22.01 -18.80 -12.99
N GLY A 371 -21.74 -19.98 -12.44
CA GLY A 371 -21.44 -21.18 -13.23
C GLY A 371 -22.69 -21.67 -13.97
N PRO A 372 -22.55 -22.27 -15.17
CA PRO A 372 -23.69 -22.79 -15.91
C PRO A 372 -24.25 -24.03 -15.20
N ALA A 373 -25.56 -24.07 -15.03
CA ALA A 373 -26.28 -25.23 -14.51
C ALA A 373 -26.09 -26.43 -15.45
N VAL A 374 -25.36 -27.44 -14.99
CA VAL A 374 -25.31 -28.75 -15.63
C VAL A 374 -26.50 -29.56 -15.13
N SER A 375 -27.47 -29.78 -16.00
CA SER A 375 -28.60 -30.68 -15.78
C SER A 375 -28.10 -32.13 -15.72
N SER A 376 -28.36 -32.81 -14.60
CA SER A 376 -28.18 -34.26 -14.49
C SER A 376 -29.47 -34.98 -14.91
N PRO A 377 -29.41 -36.03 -15.75
CA PRO A 377 -30.60 -36.79 -16.12
C PRO A 377 -30.91 -37.88 -15.08
N HIS A 378 -32.21 -38.12 -14.93
CA HIS A 378 -32.90 -39.24 -14.31
C HIS A 378 -32.07 -40.50 -13.94
N ARG A 379 -32.20 -40.93 -12.68
CA ARG A 379 -32.23 -42.35 -12.31
C ARG A 379 -33.53 -42.66 -11.55
N GLN A 380 -34.29 -43.60 -12.10
CA GLN A 380 -35.42 -44.25 -11.46
C GLN A 380 -34.96 -45.12 -10.27
N PRO A 381 -35.81 -45.34 -9.26
CA PRO A 381 -35.51 -46.22 -8.13
C PRO A 381 -35.87 -47.68 -8.46
N HIS A 382 -34.94 -48.60 -8.21
CA HIS A 382 -35.23 -50.03 -8.11
C HIS A 382 -35.43 -50.42 -6.65
N ALA A 383 -36.51 -51.18 -6.43
CA ALA A 383 -36.98 -51.70 -5.16
C ALA A 383 -36.21 -52.95 -4.70
N ALA A 384 -36.03 -53.08 -3.39
CA ALA A 384 -36.00 -54.30 -2.58
C ALA A 384 -36.18 -53.84 -1.12
N GLY A 385 -37.04 -54.36 -0.25
CA GLY A 385 -37.77 -55.62 -0.25
C GLY A 385 -37.53 -56.32 1.09
N ALA A 386 -38.56 -56.31 1.95
CA ALA A 386 -38.85 -57.18 3.10
C ALA A 386 -38.26 -56.86 4.50
N ALA A 387 -39.15 -56.50 5.43
CA ALA A 387 -39.45 -57.26 6.66
C ALA A 387 -40.77 -56.78 7.32
N THR A 388 -41.74 -57.68 7.43
CA THR A 388 -43.01 -57.64 8.21
C THR A 388 -42.72 -57.71 9.73
N PRO A 389 -43.67 -57.51 10.69
CA PRO A 389 -45.04 -58.09 10.81
C PRO A 389 -46.11 -57.02 11.17
N THR A 390 -47.43 -57.21 11.23
CA THR A 390 -48.37 -58.31 11.58
C THR A 390 -49.68 -58.09 10.83
#